data_AF-B6VI31-F1
#
_entry.id   AF-B6VI31-F1
#
_cell.length_a   1.000
_cell.length_b   1.000
_cell.length_c   1.000
_cell.angle_alpha   90.00
_cell.angle_beta   90.00
_cell.angle_gamma   90.00
#
_symmetry.space_group_name_H-M   'P 1'
#
loop_
_entity.id
_entity.type
_entity.pdbx_description
1 polymer ?
#
loop_
_entity_poly.entity_id
_entity_poly.type
_entity_poly.pdbx_seq_one_letter_code
_entity_poly.pdbx_strand_id
1 'polypeptide(L)'
;THWKHGGVVGVRGYGGGVIARYSDSPDKFPNVAAFHTFRVNQPSGWFYTTKALRQVCDIWEKYGSGLTNMHGATGDMILLGTTTENLQPCFDALTDEAGFDLGGSASVLRTPSACVGPARCEFACIDTLDICNDLTHTYQDEMHRPRWPYKWKFKISGCPNDGVAAIARADMPIIGTWRDAMRIDQDAVREYVDNGFDIVGEVVNQCPTQALEWDAKAKKLNLKPEECVRCMHCINKMPKALRPGLYKGATIMIGGKAPLVRGPRLAWVLVPFMKMEPPYTELKDMVERIWD
;
A
#
# COMPACT_ATOMS: atom_id res chain seq x y z
N THR A 1 1.52 15.63 25.91
CA THR A 1 2.66 15.57 24.97
C THR A 1 3.58 16.72 25.28
N HIS A 2 4.91 16.53 25.18
CA HIS A 2 5.93 17.56 25.43
C HIS A 2 6.53 18.15 24.15
N TRP A 3 5.74 18.11 23.08
CA TRP A 3 6.08 18.68 21.78
C TRP A 3 5.18 19.89 21.54
N LYS A 4 5.76 21.01 21.10
CA LYS A 4 5.00 22.20 20.67
C LYS A 4 4.09 21.88 19.50
N HIS A 5 3.09 22.74 19.29
CA HIS A 5 2.20 22.62 18.15
C HIS A 5 2.94 22.87 16.83
N GLY A 6 3.06 21.82 16.02
CA GLY A 6 3.49 21.91 14.63
C GLY A 6 4.86 22.57 14.42
N GLY A 7 5.01 23.15 13.23
CA GLY A 7 6.21 23.80 12.74
C GLY A 7 6.31 23.65 11.22
N VAL A 8 7.03 24.56 10.56
CA VAL A 8 7.26 24.52 9.11
C VAL A 8 8.75 24.52 8.87
N VAL A 9 9.24 23.43 8.28
CA VAL A 9 10.63 23.25 7.84
C VAL A 9 10.59 22.35 6.60
N GLY A 10 11.65 22.35 5.80
CA GLY A 10 11.72 21.54 4.59
C GLY A 10 13.07 21.67 3.90
N VAL A 11 13.14 21.12 2.69
CA VAL A 11 14.31 21.19 1.81
C VAL A 11 13.98 22.06 0.60
N ARG A 12 15.00 22.61 -0.05
CA ARG A 12 14.81 23.49 -1.20
C ARG A 12 14.10 22.74 -2.33
N GLY A 13 13.12 23.39 -2.94
CA GLY A 13 12.35 22.85 -4.05
C GLY A 13 11.12 22.01 -3.67
N TYR A 14 11.03 21.50 -2.44
CA TYR A 14 9.91 20.67 -1.97
C TYR A 14 9.10 21.35 -0.86
N GLY A 15 7.77 21.25 -0.95
CA GLY A 15 6.84 21.76 0.05
C GLY A 15 6.37 20.70 1.06
N GLY A 16 6.91 19.48 0.98
CA GLY A 16 6.62 18.37 1.87
C GLY A 16 7.81 17.41 2.02
N GLY A 17 7.67 16.40 2.88
CA GLY A 17 8.66 15.35 3.12
C GLY A 17 9.32 15.41 4.51
N VAL A 18 9.31 16.58 5.16
CA VAL A 18 9.83 16.77 6.52
C VAL A 18 8.74 17.23 7.47
N ILE A 19 8.65 16.60 8.65
CA ILE A 19 7.72 16.99 9.72
C ILE A 19 8.49 17.70 10.82
N ALA A 20 8.28 19.01 10.95
CA ALA A 20 8.89 19.81 12.00
C ALA A 20 8.32 19.45 13.39
N ARG A 21 9.20 19.26 14.37
CA ARG A 21 8.89 19.14 15.82
C ARG A 21 9.91 19.87 16.66
N TYR A 22 9.39 20.51 17.71
CA TYR A 22 10.16 21.26 18.68
C TYR A 22 9.70 20.89 20.10
N SER A 23 10.64 20.68 21.01
CA SER A 23 10.32 20.44 22.43
C SER A 23 9.64 21.66 23.05
N ASP A 24 8.70 21.42 23.98
CA ASP A 24 8.13 22.49 24.81
C ASP A 24 9.07 22.94 25.94
N SER A 25 10.14 22.19 26.20
CA SER A 25 11.09 22.39 27.31
C SER A 25 12.55 22.34 26.82
N PRO A 26 12.96 23.21 25.88
CA PRO A 26 14.28 23.14 25.23
C PRO A 26 15.44 23.32 26.21
N ASP A 27 15.30 24.14 27.26
CA ASP A 27 16.38 24.35 28.25
C ASP A 27 16.66 23.08 29.08
N LYS A 28 15.63 22.25 29.31
CA LYS A 28 15.76 20.97 30.02
C LYS A 28 16.24 19.85 29.11
N PHE A 29 15.86 19.89 27.84
CA PHE A 29 16.17 18.86 26.85
C PHE A 29 16.76 19.46 25.58
N PRO A 30 17.97 20.05 25.64
CA PRO A 30 18.54 20.82 24.53
C PRO A 30 18.76 19.99 23.26
N ASN A 31 19.11 18.71 23.40
CA ASN A 31 19.35 17.81 22.27
C ASN A 31 18.09 17.42 21.47
N VAL A 32 16.91 17.78 21.97
CA VAL A 32 15.63 17.58 21.25
C VAL A 32 14.85 18.89 21.14
N ALA A 33 15.53 20.04 21.29
CA ALA A 33 14.93 21.35 21.07
C ALA A 33 14.30 21.44 19.67
N ALA A 34 15.00 20.93 18.65
CA ALA A 34 14.47 20.57 17.34
C ALA A 34 14.63 19.05 17.13
N PHE A 35 13.58 18.39 16.66
CA PHE A 35 13.57 16.94 16.45
C PHE A 35 12.72 16.56 15.23
N HIS A 36 13.17 17.03 14.07
CA HIS A 36 12.45 16.93 12.81
C HIS A 36 12.50 15.52 12.24
N THR A 37 11.44 15.12 11.54
CA THR A 37 11.31 13.77 10.99
C THR A 37 11.36 13.81 9.48
N PHE A 38 12.26 13.06 8.88
CA PHE A 38 12.25 12.78 7.44
C PHE A 38 11.30 11.63 7.14
N ARG A 39 10.54 11.78 6.06
CA ARG A 39 9.87 10.69 5.36
C ARG A 39 10.68 10.38 4.13
N VAL A 40 11.21 9.17 4.04
CA VAL A 40 12.02 8.71 2.92
C VAL A 40 11.21 7.69 2.13
N ASN A 41 11.10 7.89 0.82
CA ASN A 41 10.27 7.07 -0.06
C ASN A 41 10.79 5.64 -0.10
N GLN A 42 9.92 4.66 0.13
CA GLN A 42 10.31 3.25 0.17
C GLN A 42 10.20 2.57 -1.21
N PRO A 43 11.03 1.56 -1.51
CA PRO A 43 10.79 0.68 -2.66
C PRO A 43 9.46 -0.07 -2.51
N SER A 44 8.77 -0.28 -3.64
CA SER A 44 7.53 -1.05 -3.72
C SER A 44 7.66 -2.41 -3.01
N GLY A 45 6.70 -2.74 -2.14
CA GLY A 45 6.70 -4.01 -1.40
C GLY A 45 7.75 -4.10 -0.27
N TRP A 46 8.46 -3.02 0.05
CA TRP A 46 9.46 -2.95 1.12
C TRP A 46 10.61 -3.97 0.99
N PHE A 47 11.04 -4.25 -0.24
CA PHE A 47 12.23 -5.07 -0.49
C PHE A 47 13.51 -4.23 -0.40
N TYR A 48 14.49 -4.71 0.36
CA TYR A 48 15.76 -4.03 0.54
C TYR A 48 16.92 -4.99 0.39
N THR A 49 18.05 -4.46 -0.09
CA THR A 49 19.36 -5.09 0.13
C THR A 49 19.96 -4.55 1.42
N THR A 50 20.82 -5.33 2.07
CA THR A 50 21.55 -4.86 3.26
C THR A 50 22.48 -3.69 2.93
N LYS A 51 22.98 -3.60 1.69
CA LYS A 51 23.77 -2.47 1.21
C LYS A 51 22.97 -1.17 1.26
N ALA A 52 21.77 -1.15 0.67
CA ALA A 52 20.92 0.04 0.65
C ALA A 52 20.56 0.52 2.07
N LEU A 53 20.20 -0.41 2.96
CA LEU A 53 19.89 -0.07 4.35
C LEU A 53 21.10 0.47 5.12
N ARG A 54 22.29 -0.13 4.95
CA ARG A 54 23.51 0.37 5.61
C ARG A 54 23.87 1.78 5.16
N GLN A 55 23.77 2.08 3.86
CA GLN A 55 24.00 3.44 3.36
C GLN A 55 23.05 4.46 4.02
N VAL A 56 21.76 4.14 4.15
CA VAL A 56 20.82 5.03 4.85
C VAL A 56 21.16 5.16 6.35
N CYS A 57 21.58 4.07 7.00
CA CYS A 57 22.04 4.13 8.40
C CYS A 57 23.26 5.04 8.56
N ASP A 58 24.28 4.92 7.70
CA ASP A 58 25.51 5.72 7.76
C ASP A 58 25.20 7.22 7.59
N ILE A 59 24.32 7.56 6.63
CA ILE A 59 23.83 8.94 6.43
C ILE A 59 23.06 9.42 7.67
N TRP A 60 22.17 8.60 8.21
CA TRP A 60 21.32 9.01 9.33
C TRP A 60 22.07 9.12 10.66
N GLU A 61 23.11 8.32 10.88
CA GLU A 61 24.01 8.47 12.03
C GLU A 61 24.81 9.78 11.95
N LYS A 62 25.18 10.20 10.74
CA LYS A 62 25.90 11.45 10.51
C LYS A 62 25.04 12.69 10.71
N TYR A 63 23.81 12.70 10.19
CA TYR A 63 22.97 13.91 10.13
C TYR A 63 21.78 13.91 11.09
N GLY A 64 21.47 12.79 11.74
CA GLY A 64 20.28 12.62 12.55
C GLY A 64 20.57 12.00 13.90
N SER A 65 19.51 11.48 14.53
CA SER A 65 19.57 10.89 15.87
C SER A 65 20.01 9.42 15.88
N GLY A 66 20.11 8.77 14.72
CA GLY A 66 20.22 7.32 14.59
C GLY A 66 18.90 6.55 14.83
N LEU A 67 17.83 7.20 15.29
CA LEU A 67 16.54 6.56 15.54
C LEU A 67 15.67 6.50 14.28
N THR A 68 14.96 5.39 14.08
CA THR A 68 14.09 5.20 12.91
C THR A 68 12.74 4.56 13.27
N ASN A 69 11.76 4.68 12.37
CA ASN A 69 10.66 3.73 12.29
C ASN A 69 10.67 3.05 10.93
N MET A 70 10.68 1.72 10.94
CA MET A 70 10.67 0.84 9.77
C MET A 70 9.36 0.04 9.80
N HIS A 71 8.23 0.56 9.32
CA HIS A 71 8.03 1.76 8.49
C HIS A 71 6.91 2.66 9.05
N GLY A 72 6.75 3.85 8.48
CA GLY A 72 5.58 4.68 8.72
C GLY A 72 4.31 4.06 8.14
N ALA A 73 3.16 4.34 8.76
CA ALA A 73 1.88 3.75 8.34
C ALA A 73 1.41 4.16 6.93
N THR A 74 2.06 5.10 6.24
CA THR A 74 1.76 5.35 4.82
C THR A 74 2.60 4.43 3.92
N GLY A 75 3.87 4.22 4.28
CA GLY A 75 4.83 3.35 3.60
C GLY A 75 6.28 3.78 3.88
N ASP A 76 6.48 5.09 4.08
CA ASP A 76 7.78 5.74 4.18
C ASP A 76 8.71 5.09 5.21
N MET A 77 10.01 5.05 4.93
CA MET A 77 11.01 4.95 5.99
C MET A 77 11.02 6.25 6.79
N ILE A 78 11.02 6.15 8.11
CA ILE A 78 10.98 7.30 9.00
C ILE A 78 12.35 7.47 9.64
N LEU A 79 13.04 8.56 9.32
CA LEU A 79 14.25 8.96 10.02
C LEU A 79 13.87 10.00 11.08
N LEU A 80 13.97 9.61 12.34
CA LEU A 80 13.27 10.26 13.45
C LEU A 80 14.21 11.16 14.26
N GLY A 81 14.19 12.46 13.99
CA GLY A 81 14.88 13.46 14.81
C GLY A 81 16.18 13.94 14.21
N THR A 82 16.15 15.18 13.74
CA THR A 82 17.33 15.97 13.35
C THR A 82 17.02 17.46 13.58
N THR A 83 18.01 18.32 13.37
CA THR A 83 17.90 19.77 13.47
C THR A 83 17.67 20.42 12.10
N THR A 84 17.30 21.70 12.07
CA THR A 84 16.97 22.43 10.83
C THR A 84 18.16 22.53 9.88
N GLU A 85 19.35 22.82 10.42
CA GLU A 85 20.59 22.97 9.68
C GLU A 85 21.06 21.68 8.99
N ASN A 86 20.66 20.51 9.51
CA ASN A 86 20.97 19.21 8.92
C ASN A 86 19.98 18.77 7.84
N LEU A 87 18.86 19.47 7.63
CA LEU A 87 17.83 19.03 6.68
C LEU A 87 18.37 18.96 5.24
N GLN A 88 18.89 20.07 4.71
CA GLN A 88 19.38 20.08 3.33
C GLN A 88 20.58 19.14 3.13
N PRO A 89 21.63 19.14 3.98
CA PRO A 89 22.75 18.22 3.81
C PRO A 89 22.37 16.73 3.91
N CYS A 90 21.41 16.39 4.79
CA CYS A 90 20.91 15.01 4.88
C CYS A 90 20.14 14.60 3.62
N PHE A 91 19.34 15.51 3.07
CA PHE A 91 18.59 15.25 1.84
C PHE A 91 19.53 15.05 0.65
N ASP A 92 20.51 15.95 0.48
CA ASP A 92 21.51 15.84 -0.59
C ASP A 92 22.27 14.50 -0.50
N ALA A 93 22.65 14.08 0.71
CA ALA A 93 23.29 12.78 0.91
C ALA A 93 22.37 11.58 0.60
N LEU A 94 21.09 11.64 1.00
CA LEU A 94 20.12 10.58 0.69
C LEU A 94 19.94 10.42 -0.83
N THR A 95 19.86 11.52 -1.58
CA THR A 95 19.70 11.49 -3.04
C THR A 95 20.98 11.06 -3.74
N ASP A 96 22.12 11.65 -3.38
CA ASP A 96 23.36 11.52 -4.14
C ASP A 96 24.12 10.24 -3.80
N GLU A 97 24.06 9.78 -2.55
CA GLU A 97 24.85 8.63 -2.06
C GLU A 97 24.03 7.34 -1.95
N ALA A 98 22.74 7.45 -1.56
CA ALA A 98 21.88 6.29 -1.31
C ALA A 98 20.78 6.09 -2.37
N GLY A 99 20.53 7.08 -3.23
CA GLY A 99 19.49 7.01 -4.27
C GLY A 99 18.06 7.02 -3.73
N PHE A 100 17.84 7.59 -2.55
CA PHE A 100 16.52 7.72 -1.94
C PHE A 100 16.03 9.16 -1.99
N ASP A 101 14.81 9.35 -2.50
CA ASP A 101 14.10 10.63 -2.42
C ASP A 101 13.16 10.67 -1.20
N LEU A 102 12.59 11.83 -0.91
CA LEU A 102 11.62 12.02 0.15
C LEU A 102 10.25 11.44 -0.21
N GLY A 103 9.50 11.09 0.82
CA GLY A 103 8.08 10.79 0.70
C GLY A 103 7.20 12.03 0.78
N GLY A 104 5.89 11.84 0.63
CA GLY A 104 4.91 12.93 0.67
C GLY A 104 4.42 13.29 2.09
N SER A 105 4.22 14.58 2.36
CA SER A 105 3.54 15.09 3.55
C SER A 105 2.76 16.39 3.29
N ALA A 106 1.81 16.74 4.16
CA ALA A 106 0.87 17.86 3.98
C ALA A 106 -0.18 17.60 2.87
N SER A 107 -0.59 18.61 2.12
CA SER A 107 -1.64 18.55 1.08
C SER A 107 -1.05 18.23 -0.30
N VAL A 108 -0.52 17.02 -0.41
CA VAL A 108 0.15 16.45 -1.59
C VAL A 108 -0.37 15.03 -1.82
N LEU A 109 0.05 14.42 -2.94
CA LEU A 109 0.07 12.98 -3.08
C LEU A 109 1.00 12.43 -1.99
N ARG A 110 0.47 11.62 -1.09
CA ARG A 110 1.32 10.88 -0.16
C ARG A 110 1.89 9.68 -0.88
N THR A 111 3.01 9.23 -0.38
CA THR A 111 3.76 8.07 -0.84
C THR A 111 2.85 6.87 -1.12
N PRO A 112 2.72 6.46 -2.40
CA PRO A 112 2.03 5.22 -2.76
C PRO A 112 2.65 4.02 -2.05
N SER A 113 1.88 2.96 -1.87
CA SER A 113 2.37 1.71 -1.26
C SER A 113 1.56 0.53 -1.76
N ALA A 114 2.22 -0.62 -1.85
CA ALA A 114 1.65 -1.83 -2.43
C ALA A 114 1.93 -3.05 -1.56
N CYS A 115 1.02 -4.03 -1.58
CA CYS A 115 1.33 -5.33 -1.01
C CYS A 115 2.43 -6.04 -1.83
N VAL A 116 2.95 -7.15 -1.32
CA VAL A 116 4.05 -7.91 -1.94
C VAL A 116 3.75 -8.37 -3.38
N GLY A 117 2.47 -8.47 -3.74
CA GLY A 117 2.04 -8.73 -5.11
C GLY A 117 2.67 -9.98 -5.73
N PRO A 118 3.03 -9.93 -7.03
CA PRO A 118 3.55 -11.09 -7.74
C PRO A 118 4.95 -11.52 -7.26
N ALA A 119 5.67 -10.69 -6.49
CA ALA A 119 6.99 -11.08 -5.99
C ALA A 119 6.94 -12.30 -5.07
N ARG A 120 5.84 -12.49 -4.32
CA ARG A 120 5.72 -13.64 -3.39
C ARG A 120 4.28 -14.07 -3.07
N CYS A 121 3.28 -13.59 -3.79
CA CYS A 121 1.90 -14.00 -3.58
C CYS A 121 1.29 -14.51 -4.88
N GLU A 122 0.87 -15.77 -4.87
CA GLU A 122 0.28 -16.43 -6.02
C GLU A 122 -1.20 -16.08 -6.24
N PHE A 123 -1.79 -15.29 -5.34
CA PHE A 123 -3.11 -14.71 -5.51
C PHE A 123 -3.09 -13.38 -6.28
N ALA A 124 -1.91 -12.83 -6.57
CA ALA A 124 -1.79 -11.54 -7.23
C ALA A 124 -2.49 -11.54 -8.60
N CYS A 125 -3.47 -10.65 -8.73
CA CYS A 125 -4.20 -10.43 -9.98
C CYS A 125 -3.56 -9.32 -10.82
N ILE A 126 -2.78 -8.44 -10.20
CA ILE A 126 -2.10 -7.32 -10.86
C ILE A 126 -0.66 -7.24 -10.35
N ASP A 127 0.24 -6.63 -11.14
CA ASP A 127 1.57 -6.31 -10.66
C ASP A 127 1.52 -5.07 -9.76
N THR A 128 1.33 -5.31 -8.47
CA THR A 128 1.19 -4.21 -7.51
C THR A 128 2.48 -3.40 -7.35
N LEU A 129 3.64 -4.01 -7.60
CA LEU A 129 4.93 -3.38 -7.39
C LEU A 129 5.23 -2.42 -8.52
N ASP A 130 4.97 -2.84 -9.76
CA ASP A 130 5.12 -2.01 -10.95
C ASP A 130 4.16 -0.82 -10.94
N ILE A 131 2.86 -1.07 -10.69
CA ILE A 131 1.86 0.02 -10.56
C ILE A 131 2.27 1.05 -9.50
N CYS A 132 2.72 0.58 -8.33
CA CYS A 132 3.14 1.48 -7.26
C CYS A 132 4.35 2.32 -7.67
N ASN A 133 5.33 1.72 -8.34
CA ASN A 133 6.53 2.40 -8.79
C ASN A 133 6.21 3.42 -9.91
N ASP A 134 5.44 3.01 -10.91
CA ASP A 134 5.03 3.84 -12.03
C ASP A 134 4.22 5.07 -11.57
N LEU A 135 3.21 4.89 -10.71
CA LEU A 135 2.44 6.02 -10.18
C LEU A 135 3.29 6.96 -9.33
N THR A 136 4.25 6.41 -8.56
CA THR A 136 5.17 7.20 -7.74
C THR A 136 6.08 8.06 -8.60
N HIS A 137 6.61 7.52 -9.71
CA HIS A 137 7.47 8.27 -10.63
C HIS A 137 6.70 9.23 -11.53
N THR A 138 5.49 8.86 -11.95
CA THR A 138 4.64 9.72 -12.80
C THR A 138 4.26 11.01 -12.07
N TYR A 139 3.90 10.91 -10.78
CA TYR A 139 3.32 12.02 -10.01
C TYR A 139 4.27 12.59 -8.94
N GLN A 140 5.56 12.70 -9.29
CA GLN A 140 6.58 13.29 -8.40
C GLN A 140 6.25 14.73 -8.04
N ASP A 141 5.78 15.54 -9.00
CA ASP A 141 5.42 16.94 -8.73
C ASP A 141 4.30 17.04 -7.70
N GLU A 142 3.24 16.27 -7.89
CA GLU A 142 2.09 16.20 -6.98
C GLU A 142 2.46 15.66 -5.60
N MET A 143 3.52 14.84 -5.50
CA MET A 143 4.01 14.29 -4.22
C MET A 143 4.86 15.29 -3.44
N HIS A 144 5.64 16.12 -4.13
CA HIS A 144 6.61 17.01 -3.51
C HIS A 144 6.14 18.46 -3.39
N ARG A 145 5.21 18.91 -4.23
CA ARG A 145 4.76 20.31 -4.32
C ARG A 145 3.26 20.42 -4.00
N PRO A 146 2.89 20.84 -2.78
CA PRO A 146 1.49 20.96 -2.37
C PRO A 146 0.70 21.89 -3.29
N ARG A 147 -0.30 21.33 -3.97
CA ARG A 147 -1.21 22.05 -4.90
C ARG A 147 -2.69 21.77 -4.65
N TRP A 148 -3.00 20.81 -3.77
CA TRP A 148 -4.36 20.35 -3.56
C TRP A 148 -4.99 20.90 -2.27
N PRO A 149 -6.33 20.90 -2.18
CA PRO A 149 -7.04 21.28 -0.96
C PRO A 149 -6.65 20.42 0.25
N TYR A 150 -6.35 19.13 0.03
CA TYR A 150 -5.92 18.23 1.08
C TYR A 150 -5.05 17.07 0.55
N LYS A 151 -4.67 16.16 1.45
CA LYS A 151 -3.85 14.99 1.10
C LYS A 151 -4.62 14.00 0.22
N TRP A 152 -3.88 13.31 -0.64
CA TRP A 152 -4.37 12.18 -1.43
C TRP A 152 -3.46 10.96 -1.23
N LYS A 153 -3.99 9.74 -1.41
CA LYS A 153 -3.24 8.50 -1.22
C LYS A 153 -3.66 7.44 -2.22
N PHE A 154 -2.68 6.78 -2.82
CA PHE A 154 -2.83 5.48 -3.47
C PHE A 154 -2.40 4.34 -2.54
N LYS A 155 -3.16 3.24 -2.56
CA LYS A 155 -2.74 1.94 -2.02
C LYS A 155 -3.17 0.83 -2.96
N ILE A 156 -2.26 -0.10 -3.21
CA ILE A 156 -2.43 -1.13 -4.23
C ILE A 156 -2.36 -2.52 -3.60
N SER A 157 -3.45 -3.27 -3.70
CA SER A 157 -3.57 -4.63 -3.20
C SER A 157 -3.80 -5.59 -4.36
N GLY A 158 -3.05 -6.70 -4.39
CA GLY A 158 -3.06 -7.63 -5.51
C GLY A 158 -4.32 -8.48 -5.61
N CYS A 159 -5.11 -8.59 -4.55
CA CYS A 159 -6.37 -9.32 -4.50
C CYS A 159 -7.29 -8.78 -3.37
N PRO A 160 -8.54 -9.25 -3.27
CA PRO A 160 -9.51 -8.79 -2.25
C PRO A 160 -9.16 -9.12 -0.79
N ASN A 161 -8.11 -9.90 -0.51
CA ASN A 161 -7.57 -10.01 0.85
C ASN A 161 -6.98 -8.67 1.36
N ASP A 162 -6.75 -7.72 0.45
CA ASP A 162 -6.33 -6.35 0.75
C ASP A 162 -5.09 -6.26 1.67
N GLY A 163 -3.99 -6.87 1.24
CA GLY A 163 -2.77 -7.02 2.05
C GLY A 163 -2.08 -5.73 2.51
N VAL A 164 -2.48 -4.55 2.01
CA VAL A 164 -2.03 -3.24 2.53
C VAL A 164 -3.15 -2.41 3.17
N ALA A 165 -4.32 -3.00 3.38
CA ALA A 165 -5.53 -2.35 3.88
C ALA A 165 -5.85 -1.06 3.09
N ALA A 166 -5.77 -1.17 1.77
CA ALA A 166 -6.02 -0.09 0.83
C ALA A 166 -7.41 0.51 1.05
N ILE A 167 -8.45 -0.33 1.17
CA ILE A 167 -9.85 0.11 1.27
C ILE A 167 -10.09 1.09 2.43
N ALA A 168 -9.32 0.96 3.51
CA ALA A 168 -9.47 1.77 4.72
C ALA A 168 -8.51 2.96 4.81
N ARG A 169 -7.39 2.94 4.06
CA ARG A 169 -6.23 3.81 4.33
C ARG A 169 -5.78 4.64 3.12
N ALA A 170 -6.47 4.55 1.99
CA ALA A 170 -6.21 5.33 0.80
C ALA A 170 -7.47 6.04 0.28
N ASP A 171 -7.27 7.24 -0.24
CA ASP A 171 -8.30 7.99 -0.93
C ASP A 171 -8.69 7.26 -2.22
N MET A 172 -7.75 6.62 -2.92
CA MET A 172 -8.00 5.77 -4.08
C MET A 172 -7.35 4.38 -3.92
N PRO A 173 -8.09 3.39 -3.39
CA PRO A 173 -7.66 1.99 -3.37
C PRO A 173 -7.74 1.34 -4.76
N ILE A 174 -6.70 0.59 -5.12
CA ILE A 174 -6.61 -0.20 -6.35
C ILE A 174 -6.51 -1.67 -5.92
N ILE A 175 -7.57 -2.45 -6.11
CA ILE A 175 -7.67 -3.82 -5.58
C ILE A 175 -7.82 -4.80 -6.73
N GLY A 176 -6.82 -5.66 -6.93
CA GLY A 176 -6.80 -6.68 -7.95
C GLY A 176 -7.98 -7.65 -7.86
N THR A 177 -8.49 -8.08 -9.00
CA THR A 177 -9.58 -9.03 -9.13
C THR A 177 -9.51 -9.74 -10.49
N TRP A 178 -10.48 -10.61 -10.78
CA TRP A 178 -10.61 -11.30 -12.06
C TRP A 178 -12.08 -11.33 -12.50
N ARG A 179 -12.34 -11.55 -13.80
CA ARG A 179 -13.69 -11.56 -14.38
C ARG A 179 -14.18 -12.95 -14.79
N ASP A 180 -13.27 -13.84 -15.18
CA ASP A 180 -13.58 -15.21 -15.58
C ASP A 180 -13.78 -16.15 -14.37
N ALA A 181 -14.06 -17.43 -14.63
CA ALA A 181 -14.25 -18.39 -13.56
C ALA A 181 -12.95 -18.62 -12.76
N MET A 182 -13.08 -18.87 -11.46
CA MET A 182 -11.97 -19.31 -10.62
C MET A 182 -11.48 -20.69 -11.11
N ARG A 183 -10.17 -20.91 -11.07
CA ARG A 183 -9.56 -22.19 -11.49
C ARG A 183 -9.61 -23.18 -10.33
N ILE A 184 -10.04 -24.41 -10.63
CA ILE A 184 -10.20 -25.50 -9.67
C ILE A 184 -9.44 -26.73 -10.16
N ASP A 185 -8.40 -27.11 -9.44
CA ASP A 185 -7.76 -28.42 -9.60
C ASP A 185 -8.51 -29.44 -8.74
N GLN A 186 -9.29 -30.30 -9.40
CA GLN A 186 -10.12 -31.29 -8.71
C GLN A 186 -9.30 -32.40 -8.06
N ASP A 187 -8.10 -32.71 -8.57
CA ASP A 187 -7.21 -33.69 -7.94
C ASP A 187 -6.69 -33.15 -6.61
N ALA A 188 -6.25 -31.90 -6.59
CA ALA A 188 -5.84 -31.24 -5.35
C ALA A 188 -7.02 -31.07 -4.38
N VAL A 189 -8.24 -30.77 -4.85
CA VAL A 189 -9.44 -30.75 -3.98
C VAL A 189 -9.65 -32.12 -3.32
N ARG A 190 -9.56 -33.21 -4.08
CA ARG A 190 -9.67 -34.57 -3.53
C ARG A 190 -8.61 -34.85 -2.50
N GLU A 191 -7.36 -34.44 -2.74
CA GLU A 191 -6.26 -34.58 -1.78
C GLU A 191 -6.57 -33.88 -0.45
N TYR A 192 -7.16 -32.68 -0.46
CA TYR A 192 -7.61 -32.03 0.79
C TYR A 192 -8.63 -32.89 1.55
N VAL A 193 -9.68 -33.33 0.85
CA VAL A 193 -10.79 -34.08 1.47
C VAL A 193 -10.34 -35.45 1.97
N ASP A 194 -9.55 -36.18 1.18
CA ASP A 194 -9.03 -37.51 1.55
C ASP A 194 -8.06 -37.43 2.74
N ASN A 195 -7.42 -36.27 2.97
CA ASN A 195 -6.64 -35.97 4.17
C ASN A 195 -7.47 -35.45 5.37
N GLY A 196 -8.80 -35.55 5.29
CA GLY A 196 -9.71 -35.23 6.40
C GLY A 196 -10.15 -33.76 6.48
N PHE A 197 -9.93 -32.95 5.45
CA PHE A 197 -10.41 -31.56 5.42
C PHE A 197 -11.93 -31.50 5.25
N ASP A 198 -12.63 -30.81 6.17
CA ASP A 198 -14.08 -30.59 6.08
C ASP A 198 -14.45 -29.52 5.05
N ILE A 199 -14.45 -29.90 3.77
CA ILE A 199 -14.77 -28.98 2.67
C ILE A 199 -16.19 -28.39 2.77
N VAL A 200 -17.14 -29.12 3.36
CA VAL A 200 -18.53 -28.64 3.47
C VAL A 200 -18.62 -27.56 4.53
N GLY A 201 -18.13 -27.82 5.75
CA GLY A 201 -18.19 -26.88 6.87
C GLY A 201 -17.26 -25.68 6.72
N GLU A 202 -16.05 -25.87 6.20
CA GLU A 202 -15.00 -24.84 6.14
C GLU A 202 -15.03 -24.00 4.85
N VAL A 203 -15.58 -24.52 3.75
CA VAL A 203 -15.56 -23.83 2.44
C VAL A 203 -16.96 -23.59 1.88
N VAL A 204 -17.77 -24.63 1.69
CA VAL A 204 -19.08 -24.50 1.05
C VAL A 204 -20.04 -23.66 1.90
N ASN A 205 -20.21 -24.02 3.17
CA ASN A 205 -21.13 -23.33 4.09
C ASN A 205 -20.66 -21.92 4.46
N GLN A 206 -19.38 -21.60 4.25
CA GLN A 206 -18.79 -20.28 4.50
C GLN A 206 -18.80 -19.38 3.26
N CYS A 207 -19.24 -19.90 2.10
CA CYS A 207 -19.34 -19.09 0.89
C CYS A 207 -20.47 -18.05 1.06
N PRO A 208 -20.18 -16.74 1.00
CA PRO A 208 -21.16 -15.70 1.33
C PRO A 208 -22.36 -15.65 0.38
N THR A 209 -22.24 -16.25 -0.81
CA THR A 209 -23.29 -16.28 -1.84
C THR A 209 -23.71 -17.70 -2.22
N GLN A 210 -23.25 -18.73 -1.50
CA GLN A 210 -23.55 -20.13 -1.80
C GLN A 210 -23.21 -20.53 -3.25
N ALA A 211 -22.16 -19.93 -3.82
CA ALA A 211 -21.70 -20.17 -5.18
C ALA A 211 -20.93 -21.50 -5.36
N LEU A 212 -20.63 -22.21 -4.27
CA LEU A 212 -19.89 -23.46 -4.27
C LEU A 212 -20.76 -24.63 -3.82
N GLU A 213 -20.56 -25.79 -4.42
CA GLU A 213 -21.25 -27.03 -4.07
C GLU A 213 -20.27 -28.21 -4.11
N TRP A 214 -20.28 -29.05 -3.07
CA TRP A 214 -19.50 -30.28 -3.03
C TRP A 214 -20.37 -31.47 -3.40
N ASP A 215 -20.07 -32.10 -4.54
CA ASP A 215 -20.66 -33.39 -4.92
C ASP A 215 -19.83 -34.52 -4.30
N ALA A 216 -20.32 -35.09 -3.20
CA ALA A 216 -19.66 -36.17 -2.49
C ALA A 216 -19.58 -37.48 -3.30
N LYS A 217 -20.52 -37.72 -4.24
CA LYS A 217 -20.52 -38.92 -5.06
C LYS A 217 -19.48 -38.82 -6.17
N ALA A 218 -19.41 -37.68 -6.84
CA ALA A 218 -18.42 -37.41 -7.88
C ALA A 218 -17.05 -36.99 -7.32
N LYS A 219 -16.95 -36.73 -6.00
CA LYS A 219 -15.81 -36.09 -5.34
C LYS A 219 -15.35 -34.83 -6.11
N LYS A 220 -16.29 -33.92 -6.38
CA LYS A 220 -16.08 -32.74 -7.22
C LYS A 220 -16.61 -31.47 -6.55
N LEU A 221 -15.80 -30.42 -6.53
CA LEU A 221 -16.23 -29.08 -6.13
C LEU A 221 -16.72 -28.31 -7.36
N ASN A 222 -18.01 -28.00 -7.39
CA ASN A 222 -18.64 -27.22 -8.43
C ASN A 222 -18.72 -25.74 -8.02
N LEU A 223 -18.57 -24.86 -9.01
CA LEU A 223 -18.68 -23.41 -8.85
C LEU A 223 -19.76 -22.90 -9.81
N LYS A 224 -20.59 -21.98 -9.33
CA LYS A 224 -21.49 -21.12 -10.11
C LYS A 224 -20.80 -19.76 -10.28
N PRO A 225 -20.06 -19.52 -11.39
CA PRO A 225 -19.19 -18.34 -11.50
C PRO A 225 -19.95 -17.01 -11.39
N GLU A 226 -21.18 -16.96 -11.89
CA GLU A 226 -22.08 -15.81 -11.88
C GLU A 226 -22.47 -15.36 -10.47
N GLU A 227 -22.54 -16.27 -9.50
CA GLU A 227 -22.87 -15.97 -8.10
C GLU A 227 -21.62 -15.64 -7.27
N CYS A 228 -20.41 -15.79 -7.84
CA CYS A 228 -19.17 -15.59 -7.10
C CYS A 228 -18.82 -14.12 -6.93
N VAL A 229 -18.80 -13.65 -5.69
CA VAL A 229 -18.37 -12.28 -5.32
C VAL A 229 -16.86 -12.14 -5.13
N ARG A 230 -16.08 -13.19 -5.42
CA ARG A 230 -14.60 -13.18 -5.39
C ARG A 230 -14.01 -12.76 -4.02
N CYS A 231 -14.64 -13.18 -2.93
CA CYS A 231 -14.26 -12.85 -1.55
C CYS A 231 -12.96 -13.50 -1.05
N MET A 232 -12.26 -14.28 -1.89
CA MET A 232 -11.04 -15.04 -1.59
C MET A 232 -11.16 -16.19 -0.58
N HIS A 233 -12.24 -16.33 0.19
CA HIS A 233 -12.35 -17.33 1.27
C HIS A 233 -11.96 -18.76 0.85
N CYS A 234 -12.58 -19.28 -0.21
CA CYS A 234 -12.30 -20.63 -0.71
C CYS A 234 -10.85 -20.78 -1.18
N ILE A 235 -10.32 -19.79 -1.90
CA ILE A 235 -8.91 -19.75 -2.34
C ILE A 235 -7.96 -19.75 -1.15
N ASN A 236 -8.26 -18.99 -0.10
CA ASN A 236 -7.45 -18.91 1.12
C ASN A 236 -7.42 -20.24 1.87
N LYS A 237 -8.54 -20.99 1.87
CA LYS A 237 -8.65 -22.30 2.55
C LYS A 237 -7.99 -23.42 1.78
N MET A 238 -8.03 -23.39 0.44
CA MET A 238 -7.48 -24.46 -0.42
C MET A 238 -6.54 -23.91 -1.51
N PRO A 239 -5.45 -23.21 -1.14
CA PRO A 239 -4.61 -22.53 -2.12
C PRO A 239 -3.96 -23.47 -3.12
N LYS A 240 -3.63 -24.71 -2.74
CA LYS A 240 -3.06 -25.68 -3.70
C LYS A 240 -4.05 -26.03 -4.83
N ALA A 241 -5.35 -25.99 -4.54
CA ALA A 241 -6.40 -26.40 -5.46
C ALA A 241 -7.06 -25.23 -6.21
N LEU A 242 -7.21 -24.10 -5.53
CA LEU A 242 -8.02 -22.98 -6.00
C LEU A 242 -7.16 -21.76 -6.31
N ARG A 243 -7.35 -21.17 -7.49
CA ARG A 243 -6.62 -19.99 -7.94
C ARG A 243 -7.55 -18.95 -8.56
N PRO A 244 -7.23 -17.64 -8.46
CA PRO A 244 -7.90 -16.61 -9.25
C PRO A 244 -7.96 -16.99 -10.74
N GLY A 245 -8.99 -16.48 -11.42
CA GLY A 245 -9.13 -16.60 -12.87
C GLY A 245 -7.97 -15.95 -13.63
N LEU A 246 -7.95 -16.17 -14.95
CA LEU A 246 -6.89 -15.70 -15.83
C LEU A 246 -7.17 -14.28 -16.36
N TYR A 247 -8.44 -13.91 -16.50
CA TYR A 247 -8.83 -12.58 -16.97
C TYR A 247 -8.83 -11.58 -15.82
N LYS A 248 -7.62 -11.13 -15.49
CA LYS A 248 -7.32 -10.28 -14.33
C LYS A 248 -7.34 -8.79 -14.66
N GLY A 249 -7.62 -7.99 -13.64
CA GLY A 249 -7.64 -6.52 -13.62
C GLY A 249 -7.77 -6.03 -12.18
N ALA A 250 -8.29 -4.82 -11.97
CA ALA A 250 -8.53 -4.27 -10.64
C ALA A 250 -9.89 -3.59 -10.52
N THR A 251 -10.49 -3.66 -9.33
CA THR A 251 -11.54 -2.75 -8.91
C THR A 251 -10.88 -1.46 -8.39
N ILE A 252 -11.33 -0.32 -8.92
CA ILE A 252 -10.89 1.00 -8.45
C ILE A 252 -11.94 1.57 -7.52
N MET A 253 -11.52 2.02 -6.34
CA MET A 253 -12.39 2.50 -5.27
C MET A 253 -12.02 3.92 -4.87
N ILE A 254 -12.92 4.64 -4.20
CA ILE A 254 -12.69 6.04 -3.80
C ILE A 254 -13.20 6.33 -2.38
N GLY A 255 -12.51 7.24 -1.68
CA GLY A 255 -13.02 7.94 -0.50
C GLY A 255 -12.64 7.35 0.86
N GLY A 256 -11.67 6.43 0.92
CA GLY A 256 -11.20 5.84 2.17
C GLY A 256 -10.52 6.88 3.08
N LYS A 257 -11.03 7.09 4.29
CA LYS A 257 -10.51 8.11 5.22
C LYS A 257 -10.79 7.83 6.69
N ALA A 258 -9.92 8.38 7.54
CA ALA A 258 -10.09 8.45 8.98
C ALA A 258 -11.28 9.36 9.40
N PRO A 259 -11.68 9.41 10.69
CA PRO A 259 -12.91 10.09 11.13
C PRO A 259 -13.06 11.57 10.74
N LEU A 260 -12.02 12.37 10.83
CA LEU A 260 -12.17 13.82 10.63
C LEU A 260 -12.42 14.20 9.16
N VAL A 261 -13.30 15.16 8.85
CA VAL A 261 -14.26 15.86 9.74
C VAL A 261 -15.61 15.13 9.80
N ARG A 262 -16.02 14.45 8.70
CA ARG A 262 -17.36 13.85 8.53
C ARG A 262 -17.36 12.31 8.61
N GLY A 263 -16.93 11.78 9.75
CA GLY A 263 -16.90 10.35 10.04
C GLY A 263 -15.87 9.53 9.24
N PRO A 264 -15.53 8.32 9.72
CA PRO A 264 -14.64 7.42 8.99
C PRO A 264 -15.38 6.85 7.78
N ARG A 265 -14.63 6.54 6.72
CA ARG A 265 -15.18 5.87 5.53
C ARG A 265 -14.21 4.80 5.08
N LEU A 266 -14.75 3.62 4.82
CA LEU A 266 -14.12 2.70 3.86
C LEU A 266 -14.43 3.23 2.46
N ALA A 267 -13.50 3.05 1.54
CA ALA A 267 -13.73 3.40 0.15
C ALA A 267 -14.89 2.59 -0.44
N TRP A 268 -15.59 3.17 -1.41
CA TRP A 268 -16.63 2.48 -2.18
C TRP A 268 -16.19 2.32 -3.64
N VAL A 269 -16.82 1.39 -4.35
CA VAL A 269 -16.48 1.10 -5.76
C VAL A 269 -16.76 2.31 -6.65
N LEU A 270 -15.76 2.70 -7.42
CA LEU A 270 -15.87 3.71 -8.49
C LEU A 270 -15.89 3.02 -9.86
N VAL A 271 -14.90 2.16 -10.12
CA VAL A 271 -14.81 1.35 -11.34
C VAL A 271 -14.81 -0.13 -10.95
N PRO A 272 -15.86 -0.90 -11.26
CA PRO A 272 -15.96 -2.31 -10.85
C PRO A 272 -14.79 -3.16 -11.36
N PHE A 273 -14.31 -2.89 -12.57
CA PHE A 273 -13.14 -3.55 -13.14
C PHE A 273 -12.49 -2.70 -14.22
N MET A 274 -11.18 -2.50 -14.09
CA MET A 274 -10.28 -1.86 -15.04
C MET A 274 -9.15 -2.83 -15.37
N LYS A 275 -8.72 -2.87 -16.64
CA LYS A 275 -7.53 -3.65 -17.01
C LYS A 275 -6.30 -2.87 -16.58
N MET A 276 -5.37 -3.53 -15.87
CA MET A 276 -4.17 -2.88 -15.32
C MET A 276 -2.95 -3.26 -16.13
N GLU A 277 -2.77 -2.62 -17.28
CA GLU A 277 -1.63 -2.83 -18.18
C GLU A 277 -0.78 -1.57 -18.27
N PRO A 278 0.56 -1.66 -18.17
CA PRO A 278 1.45 -0.53 -18.41
C PRO A 278 1.20 0.09 -19.80
N PRO A 279 1.26 1.43 -19.95
CA PRO A 279 1.68 2.42 -18.96
C PRO A 279 0.54 2.95 -18.07
N TYR A 280 -0.54 2.17 -17.89
CA TYR A 280 -1.70 2.46 -17.04
C TYR A 280 -2.47 3.73 -17.42
N THR A 281 -2.48 4.09 -18.70
CA THR A 281 -3.13 5.31 -19.23
C THR A 281 -4.57 5.47 -18.75
N GLU A 282 -5.40 4.42 -18.82
CA GLU A 282 -6.80 4.50 -18.39
C GLU A 282 -6.96 4.89 -16.91
N LEU A 283 -6.07 4.38 -16.04
CA LEU A 283 -6.06 4.76 -14.62
C LEU A 283 -5.60 6.20 -14.44
N LYS A 284 -4.51 6.59 -15.12
CA LYS A 284 -3.90 7.93 -15.01
C LYS A 284 -4.83 9.02 -15.50
N ASP A 285 -5.44 8.85 -16.67
CA ASP A 285 -6.42 9.79 -17.23
C ASP A 285 -7.61 9.99 -16.27
N MET A 286 -8.11 8.91 -15.66
CA MET A 286 -9.19 9.00 -14.68
C MET A 286 -8.74 9.72 -13.41
N VAL A 287 -7.54 9.42 -12.90
CA VAL A 287 -6.97 10.06 -11.72
C VAL A 287 -6.82 11.56 -11.92
N GLU A 288 -6.26 11.99 -13.05
CA GLU A 288 -6.02 13.40 -13.37
C GLU A 288 -7.35 14.16 -13.47
N ARG A 289 -8.36 13.58 -14.12
CA ARG A 289 -9.72 14.15 -14.17
C ARG A 289 -10.43 14.26 -12.81
N ILE A 290 -10.01 13.49 -11.81
CA ILE A 290 -10.55 13.59 -10.44
C ILE A 290 -9.80 14.66 -9.65
N TRP A 291 -8.53 14.91 -9.99
CA TRP A 291 -7.72 15.94 -9.34
C TRP A 291 -8.00 17.35 -9.85
N ASP A 292 -8.40 17.49 -11.12
CA ASP A 292 -8.88 18.73 -11.74
C ASP A 292 -10.28 19.14 -11.24
#